data_AF-A0A1G6LQV8-F1
#
_entry.id   AF-A0A1G6LQV8-F1
#
_cell.length_a   1.000
_cell.length_b   1.000
_cell.length_c   1.000
_cell.angle_alpha   90.00
_cell.angle_beta   90.00
_cell.angle_gamma   90.00
#
_symmetry.space_group_name_H-M   'P 1'
#
loop_
_entity.id
_entity.type
_entity.pdbx_description
1 polymer ?
#
loop_
_entity_poly.entity_id
_entity_poly.type
_entity_poly.pdbx_seq_one_letter_code
_entity_poly.pdbx_strand_id
1 'polypeptide(L)'
;MDWDANNLALEIERTELLRRHTQERLKQLNELSEMLRDHLRRINRTRDVERARMQKLAVAETSPRNASNQSMLSADHILRRKHLKPATGLSPSTIYRLIASGEFPPPVKLGIKAVGWLKSDVDAWLAGRQALVS
;
A
#
# COMPACT_ATOMS: atom_id res chain seq x y z
N MET A 1 -24.61 -12.69 64.67
CA MET A 1 -23.20 -12.76 64.22
C MET A 1 -23.28 -12.71 62.71
N ASP A 2 -23.63 -11.52 62.17
CA ASP A 2 -24.18 -11.35 60.81
C ASP A 2 -23.37 -10.33 59.97
N TRP A 3 -22.17 -9.98 60.45
CA TRP A 3 -21.28 -9.04 59.79
C TRP A 3 -20.75 -9.58 58.44
N ASP A 4 -20.71 -10.91 58.29
CA ASP A 4 -20.07 -11.59 57.14
C ASP A 4 -20.94 -11.61 55.88
N ALA A 5 -22.26 -11.79 56.02
CA ALA A 5 -23.18 -11.86 54.88
C ALA A 5 -23.38 -10.50 54.20
N ASN A 6 -23.45 -9.42 54.99
CA ASN A 6 -23.58 -8.06 54.47
C ASN A 6 -22.29 -7.60 53.77
N ASN A 7 -21.11 -8.00 54.27
CA ASN A 7 -19.84 -7.63 53.65
C ASN A 7 -19.61 -8.37 52.31
N LEU A 8 -19.99 -9.64 52.23
CA LEU A 8 -19.88 -10.43 51.00
C LEU A 8 -20.81 -9.90 49.90
N ALA A 9 -22.03 -9.50 50.24
CA ALA A 9 -22.97 -8.88 49.29
C ALA A 9 -22.43 -7.56 48.71
N LEU A 10 -21.83 -6.72 49.56
CA LEU A 10 -21.20 -5.46 49.15
C LEU A 10 -19.99 -5.69 48.24
N GLU A 11 -19.18 -6.72 48.50
CA GLU A 11 -18.01 -7.04 47.67
C GLU A 11 -18.42 -7.60 46.30
N ILE A 12 -19.47 -8.44 46.24
CA ILE A 12 -20.06 -8.91 44.97
C ILE A 12 -20.60 -7.72 44.17
N GLU A 13 -21.35 -6.82 44.79
CA GLU A 13 -21.89 -5.62 44.14
C GLU A 13 -20.77 -4.72 43.58
N ARG A 14 -19.67 -4.54 44.33
CA ARG A 14 -18.48 -3.79 43.88
C ARG A 14 -17.83 -4.44 42.65
N THR A 15 -17.66 -5.76 42.64
CA THR A 15 -17.05 -6.47 41.50
C THR A 15 -17.93 -6.43 40.26
N GLU A 16 -19.25 -6.56 40.40
CA GLU A 16 -20.18 -6.39 39.30
C GLU A 16 -20.19 -4.96 38.75
N LEU A 17 -20.13 -3.95 39.62
CA LEU A 17 -20.08 -2.55 39.23
C LEU A 17 -18.80 -2.25 38.44
N LEU A 18 -17.65 -2.77 38.89
CA LEU A 18 -16.39 -2.70 38.15
C LEU A 18 -16.50 -3.39 36.78
N ARG A 19 -17.13 -4.57 36.70
CA ARG A 19 -17.35 -5.30 35.43
C ARG A 19 -18.26 -4.54 34.46
N ARG A 20 -19.33 -3.92 34.96
CA ARG A 20 -20.23 -3.08 34.15
C ARG A 20 -19.48 -1.86 33.63
N HIS A 21 -18.68 -1.20 34.47
CA HIS A 21 -17.90 -0.04 34.08
C HIS A 21 -16.80 -0.38 33.07
N THR A 22 -16.11 -1.53 33.21
CA THR A 22 -15.12 -1.97 32.23
C THR A 22 -15.76 -2.32 30.89
N GLN A 23 -16.93 -2.96 30.90
CA GLN A 23 -17.68 -3.26 29.69
C GLN A 23 -18.15 -1.98 28.97
N GLU A 24 -18.61 -0.97 29.71
CA GLU A 24 -19.01 0.31 29.13
C GLU A 24 -17.81 1.05 28.52
N ARG A 25 -16.65 1.04 29.20
CA ARG A 25 -15.41 1.62 28.67
C ARG A 25 -14.95 0.94 27.37
N LEU A 26 -15.08 -0.38 27.28
CA LEU A 26 -14.76 -1.13 26.05
C LEU A 26 -15.73 -0.79 24.91
N LYS A 27 -17.02 -0.66 25.21
CA LYS A 27 -18.04 -0.24 24.25
C LYS A 27 -17.73 1.14 23.68
N GLN A 28 -17.39 2.10 24.53
CA GLN A 28 -16.99 3.45 24.12
C GLN A 28 -15.75 3.43 23.20
N LEU A 29 -14.73 2.63 23.52
CA LEU A 29 -13.54 2.49 22.67
C LEU A 29 -13.87 1.89 21.29
N ASN A 30 -14.76 0.91 21.23
CA ASN A 30 -15.17 0.31 19.97
C ASN A 30 -15.95 1.31 19.10
N GLU A 31 -16.86 2.08 19.69
CA GLU A 31 -17.61 3.15 19.03
C GLU A 31 -16.68 4.23 18.46
N LEU A 32 -15.66 4.65 19.24
CA LEU A 32 -14.62 5.58 18.76
C LEU A 32 -13.83 5.01 17.57
N SER A 33 -13.53 3.70 17.59
CA SER A 33 -12.83 3.05 16.48
C SER A 33 -13.66 3.00 15.19
N GLU A 34 -14.97 2.75 15.31
CA GLU A 34 -15.92 2.75 14.19
C GLU A 34 -16.07 4.17 13.62
N MET A 35 -16.13 5.17 14.50
CA MET A 35 -16.17 6.58 14.10
C MET A 35 -14.92 7.01 13.33
N LEU A 36 -13.73 6.59 13.80
CA LEU A 36 -12.47 6.85 13.10
C LEU A 36 -12.42 6.14 11.75
N ARG A 37 -12.84 4.87 11.69
CA ARG A 37 -12.97 4.13 10.42
C ARG A 37 -13.93 4.84 9.46
N ASP A 38 -15.04 5.39 9.95
CA ASP A 38 -15.97 6.17 9.14
C ASP A 38 -15.37 7.48 8.63
N HIS A 39 -14.65 8.19 9.50
CA HIS A 39 -13.95 9.40 9.12
C HIS A 39 -12.89 9.12 8.04
N LEU A 40 -12.13 8.03 8.16
CA LEU A 40 -11.18 7.59 7.16
C LEU A 40 -11.87 7.20 5.83
N ARG A 41 -13.04 6.55 5.88
CA ARG A 41 -13.87 6.31 4.68
C ARG A 41 -14.27 7.62 3.99
N ARG A 42 -14.64 8.65 4.76
CA ARG A 42 -14.98 9.98 4.23
C ARG A 42 -13.78 10.69 3.61
N ILE A 43 -12.59 10.61 4.22
CA ILE A 43 -11.35 11.17 3.67
C ILE A 43 -10.99 10.51 2.32
N ASN A 44 -11.15 9.20 2.21
CA ASN A 44 -10.81 8.46 0.98
C ASN A 44 -11.87 8.57 -0.13
N ARG A 45 -13.00 9.24 0.12
CA ARG A 45 -14.12 9.42 -0.81
C ARG A 45 -13.72 10.17 -2.10
N THR A 46 -12.72 11.06 -2.04
CA THR A 46 -12.15 11.72 -3.23
C THR A 46 -11.25 10.80 -4.06
N ARG A 47 -10.60 9.81 -3.42
CA ARG A 47 -9.79 8.79 -4.09
C ARG A 47 -10.65 7.73 -4.78
N ASP A 48 -11.84 7.44 -4.26
CA ASP A 48 -12.74 6.46 -4.87
C ASP A 48 -13.44 7.00 -6.12
N VAL A 49 -13.73 8.31 -6.19
CA VAL A 49 -14.19 8.95 -7.43
C VAL A 49 -13.09 8.94 -8.50
N GLU A 50 -11.85 9.24 -8.12
CA GLU A 50 -10.69 9.13 -9.02
C GLU A 50 -10.41 7.68 -9.41
N ARG A 51 -10.54 6.69 -8.52
CA ARG A 51 -10.46 5.26 -8.85
C ARG A 51 -11.58 4.81 -9.77
N ALA A 52 -12.81 5.25 -9.56
CA ALA A 52 -13.93 4.94 -10.43
C ALA A 52 -13.79 5.62 -11.81
N ARG A 53 -13.22 6.84 -11.85
CA ARG A 53 -12.84 7.53 -13.08
C ARG A 53 -11.72 6.78 -13.81
N MET A 54 -10.67 6.37 -13.09
CA MET A 54 -9.59 5.52 -13.59
C MET A 54 -10.11 4.16 -14.09
N GLN A 55 -11.11 3.58 -13.43
CA GLN A 55 -11.72 2.32 -13.82
C GLN A 55 -12.65 2.49 -15.04
N LYS A 56 -13.38 3.60 -15.14
CA LYS A 56 -14.13 3.95 -16.37
C LYS A 56 -13.19 4.27 -17.54
N LEU A 57 -12.07 4.94 -17.29
CA LEU A 57 -11.01 5.17 -18.27
C LEU A 57 -10.40 3.83 -18.71
N ALA A 58 -10.05 2.95 -17.79
CA ALA A 58 -9.54 1.61 -18.07
C ALA A 58 -10.55 0.74 -18.85
N VAL A 59 -11.85 0.81 -18.54
CA VAL A 59 -12.89 0.10 -19.30
C VAL A 59 -13.03 0.67 -20.73
N ALA A 60 -12.90 2.00 -20.91
CA ALA A 60 -12.84 2.61 -22.24
C ALA A 60 -11.55 2.24 -23.02
N GLU A 61 -10.47 1.93 -22.32
CA GLU A 61 -9.20 1.43 -22.86
C GLU A 61 -9.26 -0.05 -23.25
N THR A 62 -10.10 -0.87 -22.58
CA THR A 62 -10.29 -2.28 -22.90
C THR A 62 -11.16 -2.56 -24.14
N SER A 63 -11.61 -1.53 -24.87
CA SER A 63 -12.20 -1.75 -26.19
C SER A 63 -11.14 -2.39 -27.11
N PRO A 64 -11.43 -3.48 -27.84
CA PRO A 64 -10.44 -4.14 -28.69
C PRO A 64 -9.90 -3.22 -29.80
N ARG A 65 -10.59 -2.12 -30.12
CA ARG A 65 -10.08 -1.05 -31.00
C ARG A 65 -9.01 -0.17 -30.36
N ASN A 66 -9.00 -0.03 -29.03
CA ASN A 66 -8.06 0.82 -28.29
C ASN A 66 -6.83 0.04 -27.77
N ALA A 67 -6.96 -1.26 -27.49
CA ALA A 67 -5.83 -2.13 -27.17
C ALA A 67 -4.78 -2.19 -28.31
N SER A 68 -5.24 -2.18 -29.57
CA SER A 68 -4.37 -2.08 -30.75
C SER A 68 -3.68 -0.71 -30.88
N ASN A 69 -4.33 0.36 -30.41
CA ASN A 69 -3.73 1.70 -30.36
C ASN A 69 -2.79 1.85 -29.16
N GLN A 70 -3.06 1.21 -28.03
CA GLN A 70 -2.22 1.26 -26.83
C GLN A 70 -0.94 0.44 -26.96
N SER A 71 -0.95 -0.71 -27.64
CA SER A 71 0.27 -1.44 -27.96
C SER A 71 1.18 -0.70 -28.94
N MET A 72 0.62 0.20 -29.76
CA MET A 72 1.39 1.13 -30.61
C MET A 72 1.82 2.42 -29.90
N LEU A 73 1.18 2.80 -28.78
CA LEU A 73 1.43 4.05 -28.04
C LEU A 73 2.12 3.85 -26.68
N SER A 74 2.62 2.66 -26.36
CA SER A 74 3.59 2.49 -25.28
C SER A 74 4.96 2.99 -25.74
N ALA A 75 5.11 4.31 -25.85
CA ALA A 75 6.43 4.92 -25.96
C ALA A 75 7.19 4.58 -24.68
N ASP A 76 8.01 3.53 -24.75
CA ASP A 76 8.89 3.14 -23.67
C ASP A 76 9.74 4.35 -23.27
N HIS A 77 9.67 4.72 -22.00
CA HIS A 77 10.26 5.96 -21.52
C HIS A 77 11.48 5.66 -20.65
N ILE A 78 12.44 6.59 -20.69
CA ILE A 78 13.69 6.39 -19.99
C ILE A 78 13.59 6.85 -18.53
N LEU A 79 13.79 5.91 -17.62
CA LEU A 79 14.04 6.16 -16.21
C LEU A 79 15.45 6.72 -15.99
N ARG A 80 15.53 7.94 -15.46
CA ARG A 80 16.81 8.50 -14.99
C ARG A 80 17.19 7.90 -13.63
N ARG A 81 18.49 7.93 -13.30
CA ARG A 81 19.04 7.43 -12.02
C ARG A 81 18.26 7.89 -10.78
N LYS A 82 17.78 9.14 -10.74
CA LYS A 82 16.99 9.68 -9.62
C LYS A 82 15.66 8.96 -9.39
N HIS A 83 15.11 8.33 -10.43
CA HIS A 83 13.85 7.58 -10.38
C HIS A 83 14.05 6.08 -10.16
N LEU A 84 15.28 5.57 -10.21
CA LEU A 84 15.53 4.14 -9.99
C LEU A 84 15.26 3.74 -8.53
N LYS A 85 15.74 4.50 -7.55
CA LYS A 85 15.54 4.20 -6.12
C LYS A 85 14.06 4.07 -5.75
N PRO A 86 13.17 5.02 -6.11
CA PRO A 86 11.74 4.85 -5.82
C PRO A 86 11.08 3.73 -6.63
N ALA A 87 11.59 3.42 -7.83
CA ALA A 87 11.04 2.35 -8.66
C ALA A 87 11.43 0.93 -8.17
N THR A 88 12.67 0.74 -7.73
CA THR A 88 13.20 -0.59 -7.36
C THR A 88 13.31 -0.81 -5.86
N GLY A 89 13.23 0.25 -5.05
CA GLY A 89 13.51 0.20 -3.61
C GLY A 89 14.99 0.01 -3.26
N LEU A 90 15.89 -0.08 -4.25
CA LEU A 90 17.32 -0.34 -4.04
C LEU A 90 18.15 0.94 -3.96
N SER A 91 19.24 0.88 -3.19
CA SER A 91 20.25 1.94 -3.20
C SER A 91 21.01 1.96 -4.54
N PRO A 92 21.50 3.13 -4.98
CA PRO A 92 22.31 3.22 -6.21
C PRO A 92 23.53 2.31 -6.22
N SER A 93 24.20 2.15 -5.06
CA SER A 93 25.36 1.26 -4.93
C SER A 93 25.00 -0.21 -5.18
N THR A 94 23.86 -0.66 -4.69
CA THR A 94 23.35 -2.01 -4.96
C THR A 94 23.01 -2.20 -6.43
N ILE A 95 22.39 -1.19 -7.07
CA ILE A 95 22.09 -1.24 -8.51
C ILE A 95 23.37 -1.38 -9.34
N TYR A 96 24.41 -0.60 -9.06
CA TYR A 96 25.68 -0.73 -9.79
C TYR A 96 26.38 -2.07 -9.54
N ARG A 97 26.27 -2.65 -8.34
CA ARG A 97 26.77 -4.00 -8.07
C ARG A 97 26.04 -5.06 -8.89
N LEU A 98 24.71 -4.97 -8.99
CA LEU A 98 23.91 -5.89 -9.80
C LEU A 98 24.17 -5.73 -11.30
N ILE A 99 24.44 -4.50 -11.77
CA ILE A 99 24.87 -4.28 -13.15
C ILE A 99 26.23 -4.96 -13.39
N ALA A 100 27.17 -4.85 -12.45
CA ALA A 100 28.47 -5.50 -12.56
C ALA A 100 28.37 -7.04 -12.52
N SER A 101 27.40 -7.61 -11.80
CA SER A 101 27.12 -9.06 -11.80
C SER A 101 26.25 -9.53 -12.98
N GLY A 102 25.79 -8.62 -13.84
CA GLY A 102 24.91 -8.93 -14.96
C GLY A 102 23.46 -9.25 -14.56
N GLU A 103 23.09 -9.02 -13.30
CA GLU A 103 21.77 -9.32 -12.74
C GLU A 103 20.78 -8.17 -12.87
N PHE A 104 21.19 -7.00 -13.36
CA PHE A 104 20.32 -5.83 -13.54
C PHE A 104 20.46 -5.25 -14.96
N PRO A 105 19.38 -4.71 -15.56
CA PRO A 105 19.45 -4.15 -16.91
C PRO A 105 20.54 -3.08 -17.08
N PRO A 106 21.30 -3.11 -18.19
CA PRO A 106 22.34 -2.14 -18.43
C PRO A 106 21.75 -0.74 -18.70
N PRO A 107 22.46 0.34 -18.32
CA PRO A 107 22.02 1.69 -18.63
C PRO A 107 22.19 2.01 -20.12
N VAL A 108 21.19 2.68 -20.68
CA VAL A 108 21.22 3.35 -21.99
C VAL A 108 21.91 4.72 -21.85
N LYS A 109 22.90 4.98 -22.70
CA LYS A 109 23.56 6.29 -22.79
C LYS A 109 22.65 7.27 -23.51
N LEU A 110 22.29 8.36 -22.85
CA LEU A 110 21.47 9.45 -23.41
C LEU A 110 22.30 10.71 -23.72
N GLY A 111 23.59 10.71 -23.38
CA GLY A 111 24.53 11.79 -23.63
C GLY A 111 25.84 11.59 -22.88
N ILE A 112 26.77 12.54 -22.99
CA ILE A 112 28.16 12.42 -22.47
C ILE A 112 28.21 12.08 -20.98
N LYS A 113 27.33 12.67 -20.16
CA LYS A 113 27.24 12.43 -18.70
C LYS A 113 25.88 11.89 -18.27
N ALA A 114 25.02 11.55 -19.23
CA ALA A 114 23.62 11.27 -18.98
C ALA A 114 23.30 9.82 -19.34
N VAL A 115 22.83 9.05 -18.36
CA VAL A 115 22.38 7.67 -18.55
C VAL A 115 20.95 7.50 -18.07
N GLY A 116 20.29 6.45 -18.52
CA GLY A 116 18.99 6.04 -18.04
C GLY A 116 18.70 4.58 -18.36
N TRP A 117 17.54 4.10 -17.96
CA TRP A 117 17.10 2.71 -18.16
C TRP A 117 15.75 2.72 -18.84
N LEU A 118 15.49 1.76 -19.70
CA LEU A 118 14.14 1.58 -20.23
C LEU A 118 13.23 1.17 -19.07
N LYS A 119 12.03 1.75 -19.02
CA LYS A 119 11.06 1.42 -17.97
C LYS A 119 10.66 -0.05 -18.09
N SER A 120 10.44 -0.50 -19.32
CA SER A 120 10.12 -1.89 -19.64
C SER A 120 11.14 -2.88 -19.08
N ASP A 121 12.44 -2.64 -19.26
CA ASP A 121 13.51 -3.52 -18.77
C ASP A 121 13.53 -3.62 -17.24
N VAL A 122 13.36 -2.48 -16.55
CA VAL A 122 13.32 -2.44 -15.09
C VAL A 122 12.08 -3.18 -14.56
N ASP A 123 10.95 -3.05 -15.23
CA ASP A 123 9.71 -3.75 -14.87
C ASP A 123 9.80 -5.25 -15.11
N ALA A 124 10.36 -5.66 -16.26
CA ALA A 124 10.61 -7.07 -16.57
C ALA A 124 11.54 -7.71 -15.53
N TRP A 125 12.58 -7.00 -15.11
CA TRP A 125 13.47 -7.44 -14.06
C TRP A 125 12.77 -7.56 -12.69
N LEU A 126 11.92 -6.60 -12.32
CA LEU A 126 11.13 -6.67 -11.08
C LEU A 126 10.17 -7.86 -11.08
N ALA A 127 9.48 -8.08 -12.20
CA ALA A 127 8.56 -9.21 -12.37
C ALA A 127 9.28 -10.56 -12.21
N GLY A 128 10.49 -10.69 -12.76
CA GLY A 128 11.32 -11.88 -12.59
C GLY A 128 11.71 -12.16 -11.13
N ARG A 129 11.82 -11.13 -10.28
CA ARG A 129 12.13 -11.29 -8.85
C ARG A 129 10.92 -11.66 -8.00
N GLN A 130 9.73 -11.15 -8.34
CA GLN A 130 8.49 -11.50 -7.63
C GLN A 130 8.19 -13.00 -7.76
N ALA A 131 8.56 -13.62 -8.89
CA ALA A 131 8.40 -15.04 -9.14
C ALA A 131 9.29 -15.97 -8.30
N LEU A 132 10.33 -15.46 -7.62
CA LEU A 132 11.26 -16.27 -6.81
C LEU A 132 10.87 -16.35 -5.32
N VAL A 133 9.79 -15.67 -4.90
CA VAL A 133 9.32 -15.63 -3.50
C VAL A 133 7.89 -16.19 -3.36
N SER A 134 7.41 -16.95 -4.36
CA SER A 134 6.14 -17.72 -4.30
C SER A 134 6.44 -19.20 -4.53
#